data_AF-A0A291QSS6-F1
#
_entry.id   AF-A0A291QSS6-F1
#
_cell.length_a   1.000
_cell.length_b   1.000
_cell.length_c   1.000
_cell.angle_alpha   90.00
_cell.angle_beta   90.00
_cell.angle_gamma   90.00
#
_symmetry.space_group_name_H-M   'P 1'
#
loop_
_entity.id
_entity.type
_entity.pdbx_description
1 polymer ?
#
loop_
_entity_poly.entity_id
_entity_poly.type
_entity_poly.pdbx_seq_one_letter_code
_entity_poly.pdbx_strand_id
1 'polypeptide(L)' 'MKRRNLNKRENLTFSNMEIEKIPIEEAMKLLKEVGIDVLQEEAELIMEFLYNYTKIVINECFRDYMD' A
#
# COMPACT_ATOMS: atom_id res chain seq x y z
N MET A 1 33.03 20.46 -5.63
CA MET A 1 31.62 20.38 -5.18
C MET A 1 30.76 19.90 -6.36
N LYS A 2 30.43 18.60 -6.44
CA LYS A 2 29.57 18.03 -7.51
C LYS A 2 28.13 18.00 -7.02
N ARG A 3 27.25 18.84 -7.57
CA ARG A 3 25.80 18.74 -7.38
C ARG A 3 25.33 17.48 -8.13
N ARG A 4 24.90 16.45 -7.40
CA ARG A 4 24.30 15.26 -8.01
C ARG A 4 22.85 15.58 -8.37
N ASN A 5 22.53 15.46 -9.66
CA ASN A 5 21.17 15.56 -10.19
C ASN A 5 20.32 14.40 -9.63
N LEU A 6 19.28 14.72 -8.86
CA LEU A 6 18.19 13.79 -8.57
C LEU A 6 17.23 13.81 -9.78
N ASN A 7 17.51 12.99 -10.78
CA ASN A 7 16.48 12.65 -11.76
C ASN A 7 16.64 11.18 -12.14
N LYS A 8 16.21 10.33 -11.22
CA LYS A 8 15.96 8.91 -11.47
C LYS A 8 14.53 8.63 -11.02
N ARG A 9 13.58 9.05 -11.86
CA ARG A 9 12.28 8.38 -11.91
C ARG A 9 12.55 7.04 -12.59
N GLU A 10 13.15 6.12 -11.85
CA GLU A 10 13.24 4.73 -12.27
C GLU A 10 11.81 4.20 -12.29
N ASN A 11 11.40 3.66 -13.43
CA ASN A 11 10.11 3.03 -13.59
C ASN A 11 10.00 1.93 -12.52
N LEU A 12 9.15 2.16 -11.51
CA LEU A 12 8.88 1.24 -10.42
C LEU A 12 8.22 -0.01 -11.00
N THR A 13 9.04 -0.99 -11.35
CA THR A 13 8.59 -2.37 -11.53
C THR A 13 8.25 -2.90 -10.14
N PHE A 14 6.98 -2.74 -9.74
CA PHE A 14 6.45 -3.35 -8.52
C PHE A 14 6.68 -4.87 -8.64
N SER A 15 7.30 -5.49 -7.64
CA SER A 15 7.37 -6.95 -7.59
C SER A 15 5.96 -7.54 -7.72
N ASN A 16 5.84 -8.72 -8.34
CA ASN A 16 4.58 -9.46 -8.49
C ASN A 16 4.05 -9.99 -7.15
N MET A 17 4.36 -9.34 -6.03
CA MET A 17 3.88 -9.75 -4.72
C MET A 17 2.37 -9.52 -4.65
N GLU A 18 1.64 -10.63 -4.63
CA GLU A 18 0.21 -10.64 -4.36
C GLU A 18 0.00 -10.51 -2.85
N ILE A 19 -0.56 -9.37 -2.44
CA ILE A 19 -1.04 -9.18 -1.08
C ILE A 19 -2.45 -9.75 -1.03
N GLU A 20 -2.66 -10.73 -0.16
CA GLU A 20 -4.00 -11.24 0.12
C GLU A 20 -4.89 -10.10 0.62
N LYS A 21 -6.01 -9.87 -0.08
CA LYS A 21 -6.93 -8.80 0.26
C LYS A 21 -7.93 -9.28 1.30
N ILE A 22 -8.18 -8.41 2.28
CA ILE A 22 -9.22 -8.55 3.28
C ILE A 22 -10.56 -8.27 2.57
N PRO A 23 -11.58 -9.11 2.75
CA PRO A 23 -12.94 -8.83 2.27
C PRO A 23 -13.44 -7.48 2.80
N ILE A 24 -14.18 -6.73 1.98
CA ILE A 24 -14.60 -5.38 2.35
C ILE A 24 -15.49 -5.38 3.61
N GLU A 25 -16.34 -6.39 3.76
CA GLU A 25 -17.20 -6.53 4.95
C GLU A 25 -16.39 -6.76 6.23
N GLU A 26 -15.23 -7.41 6.11
CA GLU A 26 -14.32 -7.61 7.23
C GLU A 26 -13.49 -6.35 7.51
N ALA A 27 -13.02 -5.66 6.47
CA ALA A 27 -12.36 -4.37 6.59
C ALA A 27 -13.24 -3.33 7.30
N MET A 28 -14.54 -3.27 6.95
CA MET A 28 -15.50 -2.38 7.61
C MET A 28 -15.67 -2.71 9.10
N LYS A 29 -15.65 -3.98 9.49
CA LYS A 29 -15.69 -4.38 10.92
C LYS A 29 -14.44 -3.91 11.66
N LEU A 30 -13.26 -4.12 11.08
CA LEU A 30 -11.98 -3.68 11.66
C LEU A 30 -11.92 -2.16 11.82
N LEU A 31 -12.38 -1.40 10.83
CA LEU A 31 -12.47 0.06 10.90
C LEU A 31 -13.43 0.50 12.02
N LYS A 32 -14.58 -0.18 12.13
CA LYS A 32 -15.56 0.12 13.19
C LYS A 32 -15.03 -0.18 14.59
N GLU A 33 -14.25 -1.24 14.78
CA GLU A 33 -13.61 -1.58 16.06
C GLU A 33 -12.68 -0.47 16.57
N VAL A 34 -12.06 0.29 15.66
CA VAL A 34 -11.20 1.44 16.01
C VAL A 34 -11.95 2.79 15.97
N GLY A 35 -13.28 2.76 15.87
CA GLY A 35 -14.14 3.94 15.91
C GLY A 35 -14.29 4.67 14.57
N ILE A 36 -13.92 4.05 13.45
CA ILE A 36 -14.08 4.58 12.10
C ILE A 36 -15.30 3.90 11.46
N ASP A 37 -16.46 4.56 11.54
CA ASP A 37 -17.69 4.10 10.88
C ASP A 37 -17.76 4.67 9.47
N VAL A 38 -17.83 3.80 8.47
CA VAL A 38 -17.72 4.15 7.04
C VAL A 38 -18.73 3.38 6.22
N LEU A 39 -19.13 3.96 5.10
CA LEU A 39 -19.89 3.26 4.06
C LEU A 39 -18.96 2.32 3.28
N GLN A 40 -19.56 1.40 2.52
CA GLN A 40 -18.80 0.44 1.72
C GLN A 40 -17.86 1.14 0.72
N GLU A 41 -18.35 2.15 0.01
CA GLU A 41 -17.57 2.92 -0.97
C GLU A 41 -16.34 3.61 -0.33
N GLU A 42 -16.51 4.12 0.89
CA GLU A 42 -15.42 4.74 1.65
C GLU A 42 -14.41 3.69 2.13
N ALA A 43 -14.88 2.53 2.59
CA ALA A 43 -14.03 1.41 2.96
C ALA A 43 -13.21 0.89 1.77
N GLU A 44 -13.82 0.78 0.58
CA GLU A 44 -13.13 0.39 -0.65
C GLU A 44 -11.98 1.35 -0.99
N LEU A 45 -12.22 2.67 -0.91
CA LEU A 45 -11.19 3.69 -1.14
C LEU A 45 -10.06 3.64 -0.11
N ILE A 46 -10.40 3.49 1.18
CA ILE A 46 -9.43 3.35 2.26
C ILE A 46 -8.54 2.13 2.01
N MET A 47 -9.17 0.98 1.75
CA MET A 47 -8.45 -0.26 1.55
C MET A 47 -7.59 -0.23 0.28
N GLU A 48 -8.08 0.36 -0.81
CA GLU A 48 -7.28 0.58 -2.03
C GLU A 48 -6.00 1.39 -1.73
N PHE A 49 -6.14 2.50 -1.01
CA PHE A 49 -5.00 3.32 -0.60
C PHE A 49 -4.01 2.52 0.26
N LEU A 50 -4.51 1.79 1.27
CA LEU A 50 -3.67 0.99 2.17
C LEU A 50 -2.92 -0.11 1.42
N TYR A 51 -3.55 -0.79 0.46
CA TYR A 51 -2.87 -1.80 -0.35
C TYR A 51 -1.80 -1.19 -1.25
N ASN A 52 -2.09 -0.06 -1.89
CA ASN A 52 -1.11 0.65 -2.72
C ASN A 52 0.08 1.11 -1.88
N TYR A 53 -0.17 1.67 -0.70
CA TYR A 53 0.88 2.08 0.23
C TYR A 53 1.72 0.88 0.70
N THR A 54 1.09 -0.22 1.08
CA THR A 54 1.78 -1.43 1.54
C THR A 54 2.69 -1.98 0.44
N LYS A 55 2.22 -2.04 -0.81
CA LYS A 55 3.06 -2.45 -1.96
C LYS A 55 4.28 -1.55 -2.15
N ILE A 56 4.11 -0.24 -1.99
CA ILE A 56 5.23 0.71 -2.08
C ILE A 56 6.23 0.45 -0.96
N VAL A 57 5.77 0.36 0.29
CA VAL A 57 6.65 0.12 1.45
C VAL A 57 7.43 -1.18 1.31
N ILE A 58 6.78 -2.27 0.89
CA ILE A 58 7.47 -3.55 0.67
C ILE A 58 8.54 -3.41 -0.41
N ASN A 59 8.20 -2.82 -1.56
CA ASN A 59 9.14 -2.70 -2.69
C ASN A 59 10.30 -1.73 -2.44
N GLU A 60 10.12 -0.75 -1.56
CA GLU A 60 11.16 0.27 -1.29
C GLU A 60 11.97 -0.05 -0.04
N CYS A 61 11.37 -0.64 0.99
CA CYS A 61 12.03 -0.85 2.27
C CYS A 61 12.49 -2.30 2.49
N PHE A 62 11.87 -3.27 1.81
CA PHE A 62 12.11 -4.70 2.05
C PHE A 62 12.55 -5.46 0.80
N ARG A 63 12.87 -4.76 -0.30
CA ARG A 63 13.27 -5.35 -1.58
C ARG A 63 14.36 -6.42 -1.43
N ASP A 64 15.40 -6.13 -0.66
CA ASP A 64 16.58 -6.99 -0.50
C ASP A 64 16.36 -8.17 0.47
N TYR A 65 15.22 -8.23 1.16
CA TYR A 65 14.87 -9.30 2.11
C TYR A 65 13.87 -10.31 1.54
N MET A 66 13.39 -10.08 0.32
CA MET A 66 12.33 -10.84 -0.32
C MET A 66 12.84 -11.67 -1.52
N ASP A 67 14.17 -11.85 -1.61
CA ASP A 67 14.87 -12.75 -2.55
C ASP A 67 15.12 -14.14 -1.93
#